data_AF-A0A1J3FVI1-F1
#
_entry.id   AF-A0A1J3FVI1-F1
#
_cell.length_a   1.000
_cell.length_b   1.000
_cell.length_c   1.000
_cell.angle_alpha   90.00
_cell.angle_beta   90.00
_cell.angle_gamma   90.00
#
_symmetry.space_group_name_H-M   'P 1'
#
loop_
_entity.id
_entity.type
_entity.pdbx_description
1 polymer ?
#
loop_
_entity_poly.entity_id
_entity_poly.type
_entity_poly.pdbx_seq_one_letter_code
_entity_poly.pdbx_strand_id
1 'polypeptide(L)'
;AGLFMWKCAQYKRKDAFHVMGYCLVVAKGAAETLKFNMALILFPVCRITITYLRSTALSYSVPFDDSINFHKTISVAIIIGMLIHAASHLACDFPRIVTATDADYKRHLDHYFGVTRPTYFDLVKGPVGITGFIMVA
;
A
#
# COMPACT_ATOMS: atom_id res chain seq x y z
N ALA A 1 3.70 10.21 6.66
CA ALA A 1 3.66 9.20 7.75
C ALA A 1 2.26 9.05 8.40
N GLY A 2 1.47 10.13 8.55
CA GLY A 2 0.14 10.05 9.19
C GLY A 2 -0.81 9.02 8.57
N LEU A 3 -0.95 8.97 7.24
CA LEU A 3 -1.79 7.97 6.55
C LEU A 3 -1.39 6.52 6.87
N PHE A 4 -0.08 6.24 6.85
CA PHE A 4 0.46 4.93 7.20
C PHE A 4 0.06 4.57 8.63
N MET A 5 0.34 5.45 9.61
CA MET A 5 0.04 5.21 11.02
C MET A 5 -1.45 5.04 11.29
N TRP A 6 -2.29 5.88 10.67
CA TRP A 6 -3.74 5.79 10.77
C TRP A 6 -4.25 4.43 10.25
N LYS A 7 -3.74 4.00 9.09
CA LYS A 7 -4.13 2.72 8.50
C LYS A 7 -3.64 1.54 9.34
N CYS A 8 -2.43 1.64 9.91
CA CYS A 8 -1.94 0.65 10.86
C CYS A 8 -2.84 0.56 12.09
N ALA A 9 -3.20 1.69 12.71
CA ALA A 9 -4.10 1.72 13.86
C ALA A 9 -5.50 1.17 13.53
N GLN A 10 -6.01 1.41 12.32
CA GLN A 10 -7.25 0.83 11.84
C GLN A 10 -7.17 -0.71 11.75
N TYR A 11 -6.11 -1.24 11.13
CA TYR A 11 -5.99 -2.67 10.87
C TYR A 11 -5.52 -3.49 12.08
N LYS A 12 -4.90 -2.87 13.08
CA LYS A 12 -4.63 -3.53 14.38
C LYS A 12 -5.89 -4.00 15.09
N ARG A 13 -7.06 -3.41 14.78
CA ARG A 13 -8.36 -3.74 15.40
C ARG A 13 -9.21 -4.71 14.57
N LYS A 14 -8.64 -5.32 13.53
CA LYS A 14 -9.35 -6.25 12.63
C LYS A 14 -9.02 -7.69 12.99
N ASP A 15 -9.97 -8.61 12.79
CA ASP A 15 -9.78 -10.03 13.11
C ASP A 15 -8.57 -10.64 12.40
N ALA A 16 -8.36 -10.28 11.14
CA ALA A 16 -7.19 -10.74 10.36
C ALA A 16 -5.83 -10.40 11.02
N PHE A 17 -5.78 -9.39 11.91
CA PHE A 17 -4.56 -9.06 12.67
C PHE A 17 -4.16 -10.17 13.63
N HIS A 18 -5.10 -10.97 14.16
CA HIS A 18 -4.78 -12.07 15.07
C HIS A 18 -3.90 -13.14 14.41
N VAL A 19 -4.06 -13.35 13.08
CA VAL A 19 -3.27 -14.33 12.32
C VAL A 19 -2.07 -13.65 11.65
N MET A 20 -2.33 -12.58 10.90
CA MET A 20 -1.33 -11.94 10.04
C MET A 20 -0.40 -10.98 10.80
N GLY A 21 -0.84 -10.49 11.97
CA GLY A 21 -0.05 -9.64 12.86
C GLY A 21 0.43 -8.34 12.22
N TYR A 22 1.67 -7.96 12.55
CA TYR A 22 2.25 -6.71 12.09
C TYR A 22 2.45 -6.63 10.56
N CYS A 23 2.53 -7.77 9.88
CA CYS A 23 2.67 -7.81 8.43
C CYS A 23 1.44 -7.23 7.72
N LEU A 24 0.23 -7.52 8.21
CA LEU A 24 -1.01 -6.95 7.68
C LEU A 24 -1.03 -5.43 7.78
N VAL A 25 -0.69 -4.88 8.94
CA VAL A 25 -0.77 -3.44 9.17
C VAL A 25 0.30 -2.69 8.38
N VAL A 26 1.48 -3.28 8.20
CA VAL A 26 2.54 -2.74 7.35
C VAL A 26 2.13 -2.80 5.89
N ALA A 27 1.61 -3.94 5.41
CA ALA A 27 1.12 -4.08 4.04
C ALA A 27 0.03 -3.06 3.72
N LYS A 28 -0.95 -2.88 4.61
CA LYS A 28 -2.06 -1.93 4.43
C LYS A 28 -1.63 -0.48 4.59
N GLY A 29 -0.74 -0.19 5.54
CA GLY A 29 -0.15 1.13 5.69
C GLY A 29 0.62 1.55 4.45
N ALA A 30 1.48 0.66 3.94
CA ALA A 30 2.27 0.89 2.74
C ALA A 30 1.36 1.11 1.52
N ALA A 31 0.33 0.28 1.35
CA ALA A 31 -0.66 0.43 0.28
C ALA A 31 -1.38 1.79 0.32
N GLU A 32 -1.76 2.27 1.51
CA GLU A 32 -2.48 3.54 1.63
C GLU A 32 -1.58 4.74 1.31
N THR A 33 -0.32 4.69 1.74
CA THR A 33 0.68 5.68 1.29
C THR A 33 0.98 5.59 -0.20
N LEU A 34 0.96 4.38 -0.78
CA LEU A 34 1.21 4.18 -2.20
C LEU A 34 0.09 4.82 -3.02
N LYS A 35 -1.19 4.60 -2.68
CA LYS A 35 -2.33 5.25 -3.34
C LYS A 35 -2.21 6.77 -3.35
N PHE A 36 -1.85 7.35 -2.20
CA PHE A 36 -1.66 8.78 -2.08
C PHE A 36 -0.53 9.28 -3.00
N ASN A 37 0.63 8.61 -2.98
CA ASN A 37 1.76 9.01 -3.83
C ASN A 37 1.46 8.81 -5.32
N MET A 38 0.71 7.77 -5.69
CA MET A 38 0.26 7.56 -7.09
C MET A 38 -0.70 8.65 -7.58
N ALA A 39 -1.51 9.22 -6.69
CA ALA A 39 -2.32 10.39 -7.04
C ALA A 39 -1.44 11.65 -7.12
N LEU A 40 -0.52 11.81 -6.16
CA LEU A 40 0.31 13.01 -6.02
C LEU A 40 1.36 13.13 -7.14
N ILE A 41 1.89 12.04 -7.67
CA ILE A 41 2.97 12.06 -8.68
C ILE A 41 2.61 12.80 -9.98
N LEU A 42 1.32 12.91 -10.29
CA LEU A 42 0.83 13.63 -11.48
C LEU A 42 0.83 15.16 -11.27
N PHE A 43 0.66 15.63 -10.03
CA PHE A 43 0.54 17.05 -9.74
C PHE A 43 1.76 17.89 -10.21
N PRO A 44 3.03 17.47 -9.98
CA PRO A 44 4.19 18.27 -10.35
C PRO A 44 4.47 18.33 -11.86
N VAL A 45 3.81 17.48 -12.66
CA VAL A 45 3.92 17.47 -14.13
C VAL A 45 2.76 18.21 -14.80
N CYS A 46 1.74 18.65 -14.06
CA CYS A 46 0.67 19.53 -14.54
C CYS A 46 1.18 20.97 -14.73
N ARG A 47 1.92 21.21 -15.81
CA ARG A 47 2.66 22.47 -16.06
C ARG A 47 1.80 23.74 -15.97
N ILE A 48 0.55 23.68 -16.45
CA ILE A 48 -0.38 24.84 -16.38
C ILE A 48 -0.72 25.15 -14.92
N THR A 49 -1.13 24.14 -14.15
CA THR A 49 -1.46 24.28 -12.72
C THR A 49 -0.26 24.79 -11.92
N ILE A 50 0.93 24.21 -12.13
CA ILE A 50 2.15 24.63 -11.44
C ILE A 50 2.51 26.08 -11.77
N THR A 51 2.36 26.49 -13.03
CA THR A 51 2.62 27.87 -13.45
C THR A 51 1.66 28.85 -12.78
N TYR A 52 0.38 28.48 -12.68
CA TYR A 52 -0.61 29.27 -11.95
C TYR A 52 -0.27 29.37 -10.45
N LEU A 53 0.09 28.27 -9.81
CA LEU A 53 0.44 28.28 -8.38
C LEU A 53 1.70 29.12 -8.08
N ARG A 54 2.66 29.16 -9.01
CA ARG A 54 3.86 30.00 -8.90
C ARG A 54 3.52 31.49 -8.79
N SER A 55 2.45 31.97 -9.44
CA SER A 55 2.05 33.38 -9.36
C SER A 55 1.21 33.73 -8.13
N THR A 56 0.89 32.76 -7.27
CA THR A 56 0.17 32.98 -6.00
C THR A 56 1.13 33.20 -4.84
N ALA A 57 0.62 33.69 -3.70
CA ALA A 57 1.39 33.83 -2.46
C ALA A 57 1.95 32.49 -1.93
N LEU A 58 1.49 31.34 -2.45
CA LEU A 58 1.99 30.03 -2.05
C LEU A 58 3.43 29.79 -2.51
N SER A 59 3.91 30.49 -3.55
CA SER A 59 5.28 30.34 -4.05
C SER A 59 6.35 30.84 -3.07
N TYR A 60 5.99 31.68 -2.10
CA TYR A 60 6.88 32.08 -1.01
C TYR A 60 7.20 30.93 -0.04
N SER A 61 6.32 29.93 0.06
CA SER A 61 6.48 28.79 0.97
C SER A 61 6.80 27.48 0.26
N VAL A 62 6.39 27.33 -1.01
CA VAL A 62 6.54 26.09 -1.78
C VAL A 62 7.38 26.33 -3.03
N PRO A 63 8.52 25.62 -3.21
CA PRO A 63 9.40 25.80 -4.35
C PRO A 63 8.84 25.10 -5.60
N PHE A 64 7.88 25.74 -6.28
CA PHE A 64 7.23 25.22 -7.48
C PHE A 64 8.18 25.06 -8.70
N ASP A 65 9.37 25.66 -8.65
CA ASP A 65 10.41 25.51 -9.68
C ASP A 65 11.04 24.12 -9.71
N ASP A 66 11.03 23.42 -8.57
CA ASP A 66 11.58 22.08 -8.41
C ASP A 66 10.53 20.98 -8.66
N SER A 67 9.45 21.26 -9.40
CA SER A 67 8.34 20.32 -9.57
C SER A 67 8.79 18.97 -10.13
N ILE A 68 9.76 18.94 -11.06
CA ILE A 68 10.31 17.69 -11.60
C ILE A 68 11.18 16.94 -10.58
N ASN A 69 11.97 17.64 -9.77
CA ASN A 69 12.75 17.01 -8.70
C ASN A 69 11.82 16.43 -7.62
N PHE A 70 10.71 17.12 -7.34
CA PHE A 70 9.67 16.61 -6.46
C PHE A 70 8.97 15.38 -7.05
N HIS A 71 8.65 15.37 -8.35
CA HIS A 71 8.14 14.17 -9.04
C HIS A 71 9.09 12.97 -8.88
N LYS A 72 10.40 13.15 -9.11
CA LYS A 72 11.42 12.10 -8.89
C LYS A 72 11.43 11.60 -7.45
N THR A 73 11.31 12.49 -6.48
CA THR A 73 11.25 12.13 -5.05
C THR A 73 10.02 11.28 -4.73
N ILE A 74 8.85 11.64 -5.30
CA ILE A 74 7.62 10.84 -5.17
C ILE A 74 7.80 9.47 -5.83
N SER A 75 8.47 9.38 -6.98
CA SER A 75 8.76 8.10 -7.64
C SER A 75 9.59 7.18 -6.76
N VAL A 76 10.62 7.70 -6.07
CA VAL A 76 11.41 6.91 -5.10
C VAL A 76 10.54 6.43 -3.94
N ALA A 77 9.68 7.29 -3.40
CA ALA A 77 8.75 6.92 -2.33
C ALA A 77 7.75 5.84 -2.77
N ILE A 78 7.29 5.90 -4.02
CA ILE A 78 6.44 4.88 -4.64
C ILE A 78 7.16 3.54 -4.70
N ILE A 79 8.40 3.50 -5.20
CA ILE A 79 9.17 2.27 -5.31
C ILE A 79 9.34 1.62 -3.93
N ILE A 80 9.74 2.40 -2.92
CA ILE A 80 9.90 1.91 -1.55
C ILE A 80 8.56 1.39 -1.00
N GLY A 81 7.48 2.16 -1.15
CA GLY A 81 6.14 1.76 -0.70
C GLY A 81 5.63 0.48 -1.38
N MET A 82 5.88 0.35 -2.68
CA MET A 82 5.56 -0.85 -3.47
C MET A 82 6.34 -2.06 -2.97
N LEU A 83 7.65 -1.95 -2.77
CA LEU A 83 8.48 -3.05 -2.28
C LEU A 83 8.03 -3.52 -0.89
N ILE A 84 7.79 -2.58 0.04
CA ILE A 84 7.29 -2.90 1.38
C ILE A 84 5.93 -3.59 1.29
N HIS A 85 5.01 -3.08 0.48
CA HIS A 85 3.68 -3.64 0.30
C HIS A 85 3.72 -5.07 -0.28
N ALA A 86 4.43 -5.26 -1.39
CA ALA A 86 4.54 -6.55 -2.06
C ALA A 86 5.29 -7.58 -1.22
N ALA A 87 6.42 -7.19 -0.61
CA ALA A 87 7.19 -8.07 0.27
C ALA A 87 6.37 -8.48 1.51
N SER A 88 5.61 -7.56 2.11
CA SER A 88 4.75 -7.91 3.26
C SER A 88 3.69 -8.94 2.87
N HIS A 89 3.11 -8.81 1.66
CA HIS A 89 2.15 -9.78 1.16
C HIS A 89 2.79 -11.16 0.88
N LEU A 90 3.87 -11.19 0.10
CA LEU A 90 4.49 -12.45 -0.36
C LEU A 90 5.30 -13.16 0.73
N ALA A 91 6.08 -12.41 1.51
CA ALA A 91 7.02 -12.99 2.46
C ALA A 91 6.44 -13.21 3.86
N CYS A 92 5.29 -12.61 4.20
CA CYS A 92 4.75 -12.72 5.55
C CYS A 92 3.24 -13.00 5.62
N ASP A 93 2.40 -12.21 4.96
CA ASP A 93 0.95 -12.38 5.03
C ASP A 93 0.51 -13.72 4.46
N PHE A 94 0.91 -14.05 3.22
CA PHE A 94 0.52 -15.30 2.58
C PHE A 94 1.05 -16.53 3.34
N PRO A 95 2.33 -16.59 3.76
CA PRO A 95 2.80 -17.67 4.63
C PRO A 95 2.00 -17.81 5.92
N ARG A 96 1.67 -16.71 6.61
CA ARG A 96 0.88 -16.75 7.85
C ARG A 96 -0.55 -17.23 7.65
N ILE A 97 -1.19 -16.87 6.54
CA ILE A 97 -2.53 -17.37 6.21
C ILE A 97 -2.48 -18.87 5.98
N VAL A 98 -1.53 -19.36 5.18
CA VAL A 98 -1.41 -20.78 4.79
C VAL A 98 -1.02 -21.68 5.96
N THR A 99 -0.25 -21.16 6.93
CA THR A 99 0.23 -21.89 8.11
C THR A 99 -0.65 -21.70 9.36
N ALA A 100 -1.72 -20.90 9.27
CA ALA A 100 -2.65 -20.68 10.38
C ALA A 100 -3.33 -22.00 10.81
N THR A 101 -3.60 -22.16 12.11
CA THR A 101 -4.40 -23.30 12.58
C THR A 101 -5.82 -23.24 12.02
N ASP A 102 -6.49 -24.38 11.87
CA ASP A 102 -7.87 -24.40 11.34
C ASP A 102 -8.84 -23.64 12.26
N ALA A 103 -8.58 -23.65 13.57
CA ALA A 103 -9.34 -22.87 14.55
C ALA A 103 -9.16 -21.36 14.34
N ASP A 104 -7.92 -20.88 14.21
CA ASP A 104 -7.64 -19.46 14.01
C ASP A 104 -8.12 -18.99 12.63
N TYR A 105 -7.93 -19.80 11.59
CA TYR A 105 -8.40 -19.50 10.24
C TYR A 105 -9.92 -19.37 10.21
N LYS A 106 -10.64 -20.37 10.73
CA LYS A 106 -12.11 -20.35 10.75
C LYS A 106 -12.67 -19.21 11.60
N ARG A 107 -11.97 -18.81 12.67
CA ARG A 107 -12.41 -17.73 13.56
C ARG A 107 -12.15 -16.34 13.01
N HIS A 108 -11.05 -16.14 12.28
CA HIS A 108 -10.56 -14.79 11.96
C HIS A 108 -10.42 -14.50 10.46
N LEU A 109 -10.38 -15.52 9.60
CA LEU A 109 -10.03 -15.39 8.18
C LEU A 109 -11.08 -15.95 7.20
N ASP A 110 -12.03 -16.76 7.66
CA ASP A 110 -13.04 -17.38 6.79
C ASP A 110 -13.86 -16.37 5.97
N HIS A 111 -14.25 -15.26 6.59
CA HIS A 111 -14.98 -14.17 5.96
C HIS A 111 -14.14 -13.42 4.91
N TYR A 112 -12.81 -13.47 5.00
CA TYR A 112 -11.91 -12.77 4.08
C TYR A 112 -11.47 -13.63 2.89
N PHE A 113 -11.22 -14.92 3.13
CA PHE A 113 -10.59 -15.82 2.17
C PHE A 113 -11.45 -17.04 1.78
N GLY A 114 -12.64 -17.17 2.37
CA GLY A 114 -13.56 -18.28 2.15
C GLY A 114 -13.40 -19.41 3.17
N VAL A 115 -14.35 -20.35 3.15
CA VAL A 115 -14.43 -21.46 4.12
C VAL A 115 -13.20 -22.38 4.05
N THR A 116 -12.71 -22.66 2.84
CA THR A 116 -11.52 -23.48 2.63
C THR A 116 -10.28 -22.61 2.64
N ARG A 117 -9.29 -22.98 3.48
CA ARG A 117 -8.01 -22.25 3.54
C ARG A 117 -7.29 -22.33 2.19
N PRO A 118 -6.94 -21.18 1.57
CA PRO A 118 -6.25 -21.16 0.29
C PRO A 118 -4.80 -21.63 0.46
N THR A 119 -4.24 -22.21 -0.61
CA THR A 119 -2.79 -22.44 -0.69
C THR A 119 -2.06 -21.14 -1.05
N TYR A 120 -0.73 -21.14 -0.90
CA TYR A 120 0.09 -19.98 -1.28
C TYR A 120 -0.12 -19.61 -2.76
N PHE A 121 -0.21 -20.61 -3.63
CA PHE A 121 -0.43 -20.37 -5.06
C PHE A 121 -1.84 -19.87 -5.37
N ASP A 122 -2.85 -20.25 -4.59
CA ASP A 122 -4.21 -19.70 -4.75
C ASP A 122 -4.24 -18.21 -4.40
N LEU A 123 -3.45 -17.78 -3.41
CA LEU A 123 -3.33 -16.36 -3.04
C LEU A 123 -2.58 -15.55 -4.13
N VAL A 124 -1.49 -16.11 -4.67
CA VAL A 124 -0.71 -15.47 -5.75
C VAL A 124 -1.46 -15.42 -7.08
N LYS A 125 -2.20 -16.48 -7.42
CA LYS A 125 -3.04 -16.54 -8.63
C LYS A 125 -4.42 -15.89 -8.42
N GLY A 126 -4.74 -15.49 -7.19
CA GLY A 126 -5.95 -14.76 -6.89
C GLY A 126 -5.93 -13.34 -7.46
N PRO A 127 -7.07 -12.63 -7.42
CA PRO A 127 -7.19 -11.28 -7.96
C PRO A 127 -6.13 -10.31 -7.42
N VAL A 128 -5.78 -10.44 -6.14
CA VAL A 128 -4.77 -9.59 -5.48
C VAL A 128 -3.38 -9.81 -6.07
N GLY A 129 -2.97 -11.07 -6.26
CA GLY A 129 -1.65 -11.38 -6.80
C GLY A 129 -1.53 -11.09 -8.30
N ILE A 130 -2.57 -11.41 -9.10
CA ILE A 130 -2.59 -11.10 -10.54
C ILE A 130 -2.54 -9.59 -10.79
N THR A 131 -3.39 -8.81 -10.12
CA THR A 131 -3.40 -7.35 -10.29
C THR A 131 -2.09 -6.72 -9.84
N GLY A 132 -1.49 -7.22 -8.75
CA GLY A 132 -0.16 -6.80 -8.30
C GLY A 132 0.94 -7.10 -9.32
N PHE A 133 0.92 -8.29 -9.93
CA PHE A 133 1.88 -8.66 -10.97
C PHE A 133 1.74 -7.78 -12.21
N ILE A 134 0.51 -7.61 -12.72
CA ILE A 134 0.24 -6.77 -13.91
C ILE A 134 0.64 -5.31 -13.67
N MET A 135 0.50 -4.81 -12.45
CA MET A 135 0.89 -3.43 -12.12
C MET A 135 2.41 -3.22 -12.11
N VAL A 136 3.20 -4.28 -11.94
CA VAL A 136 4.68 -4.23 -11.85
C VAL A 136 5.36 -4.67 -13.14
N ALA A 137 4.74 -5.59 -13.89
CA ALA A 137 5.23 -6.12 -15.16
C ALA A 137 5.10 -5.11 -16.31
#